data_AF-A0A960DAX0-F1
#
_entry.id   AF-A0A960DAX0-F1
#
_cell.length_a   1.000
_cell.length_b   1.000
_cell.length_c   1.000
_cell.angle_alpha   90.00
_cell.angle_beta   90.00
_cell.angle_gamma   90.00
#
_symmetry.space_group_name_H-M   'P 1'
#
loop_
_entity.id
_entity.type
_entity.pdbx_description
1 polymer ?
#
loop_
_entity_poly.entity_id
_entity_poly.type
_entity_poly.pdbx_seq_one_letter_code
_entity_poly.pdbx_strand_id
1 'polypeptide(L)' 'PGTNGSQFFLVFQDSLLPPNYTVFGTIDETGLATLDKIAAEGTVDGGPDGAPKLDVNVKSIALD' A
#
# COMPACT_ATOMS: atom_id res chain seq x y z
N PRO A 1 18.64 -0.61 10.19
CA PRO A 1 17.76 -0.36 11.35
C PRO A 1 17.70 1.15 11.66
N GLY A 2 16.56 1.68 12.09
CA GLY A 2 16.45 3.11 12.45
C GLY A 2 16.34 4.09 11.28
N THR A 3 15.85 3.65 10.12
CA THR A 3 15.69 4.47 8.91
C THR A 3 14.21 4.78 8.60
N ASN A 4 13.31 4.58 9.56
CA ASN A 4 11.89 4.85 9.38
C ASN A 4 11.68 6.37 9.23
N GLY A 5 11.03 6.77 8.14
CA GLY A 5 10.64 8.16 7.86
C GLY A 5 9.13 8.28 7.74
N SER A 6 8.66 8.95 6.68
CA SER A 6 7.24 9.14 6.40
C SER A 6 6.63 8.10 5.46
N GLN A 7 7.44 7.31 4.75
CA GLN A 7 6.94 6.30 3.84
C GLN A 7 6.35 5.11 4.60
N PHE A 8 5.18 4.67 4.16
CA PHE A 8 4.50 3.46 4.60
C PHE A 8 3.95 2.72 3.36
N PHE A 9 3.59 1.45 3.53
CA PHE A 9 2.93 0.67 2.49
C PHE A 9 1.75 -0.08 3.08
N LEU A 10 0.81 -0.46 2.21
CA LEU A 10 -0.40 -1.20 2.56
C LEU A 10 -0.27 -2.61 2.00
N VAL A 11 -0.38 -3.61 2.88
CA VAL A 11 -0.37 -5.03 2.48
C VAL A 11 -1.82 -5.42 2.16
N PHE A 12 -2.13 -5.64 0.89
CA PHE A 12 -3.49 -5.89 0.41
C PHE A 12 -3.80 -7.38 0.16
N GLN A 13 -2.78 -8.24 0.18
CA GLN A 13 -2.88 -9.71 0.10
C GLN A 13 -1.81 -10.33 1.01
N ASP A 14 -2.00 -11.60 1.35
CA ASP A 14 -1.06 -12.36 2.18
C ASP A 14 0.36 -12.28 1.61
N SER A 15 1.24 -11.64 2.38
CA SER A 15 2.60 -11.31 1.95
C SER A 15 3.61 -11.69 3.03
N LEU A 16 4.71 -12.30 2.61
CA LEU A 16 5.86 -12.53 3.47
C LEU A 16 6.77 -11.32 3.40
N LEU A 17 6.87 -10.61 4.53
CA LEU A 17 7.76 -9.46 4.66
C LEU A 17 8.92 -9.79 5.59
N PRO A 18 10.12 -9.26 5.30
CA PRO A 18 11.22 -9.25 6.25
C PRO A 18 10.80 -8.68 7.62
N PRO A 19 11.35 -9.18 8.74
CA PRO A 19 10.91 -8.80 10.09
C PRO A 19 11.28 -7.36 10.50
N ASN A 20 11.97 -6.62 9.63
CA ASN A 20 12.39 -5.23 9.87
C ASN A 20 11.32 -4.19 9.48
N TYR A 21 10.09 -4.62 9.19
CA TYR A 21 8.94 -3.73 8.97
C TYR A 21 8.03 -3.69 10.19
N THR A 22 7.69 -2.48 10.64
CA THR A 22 6.77 -2.28 11.76
C THR A 22 5.33 -2.35 11.27
N VAL A 23 4.54 -3.30 11.80
CA VAL A 23 3.08 -3.32 11.63
C VAL A 23 2.45 -2.40 12.68
N PHE A 24 1.71 -1.38 12.23
CA PHE A 24 1.11 -0.36 13.13
C PHE A 24 -0.39 -0.14 12.90
N GLY A 25 -1.03 -0.93 12.04
CA GLY A 25 -2.47 -0.82 11.74
C GLY A 25 -2.98 -1.98 10.90
N THR A 26 -4.29 -1.98 10.67
CA THR A 26 -4.98 -2.92 9.78
C THR A 26 -5.90 -2.17 8.84
N ILE A 27 -6.27 -2.80 7.72
CA ILE A 27 -7.13 -2.24 6.69
C ILE A 27 -8.49 -2.91 6.82
N ASP A 28 -9.55 -2.14 6.81
CA ASP A 28 -10.91 -2.68 6.81
C ASP A 28 -11.30 -3.21 5.42
N GLU A 29 -12.45 -3.87 5.34
CA GLU A 29 -12.94 -4.46 4.08
C GLU A 29 -13.15 -3.42 2.98
N THR A 30 -13.58 -2.20 3.34
CA THR A 30 -13.78 -1.10 2.40
C THR A 30 -12.46 -0.63 1.79
N GLY A 31 -11.43 -0.49 2.62
CA GLY A 31 -10.08 -0.16 2.20
C GLY A 31 -9.48 -1.25 1.30
N LEU A 32 -9.64 -2.53 1.68
CA LEU A 32 -9.17 -3.66 0.86
C LEU A 32 -9.83 -3.68 -0.52
N ALA A 33 -11.16 -3.47 -0.59
CA ALA A 33 -11.87 -3.39 -1.87
C ALA A 33 -11.41 -2.22 -2.77
N THR A 34 -10.86 -1.16 -2.18
CA THR A 34 -10.24 -0.06 -2.93
C THR A 34 -8.88 -0.46 -3.45
N LEU A 35 -8.07 -1.12 -2.64
CA LEU A 35 -6.74 -1.60 -3.02
C LEU A 35 -6.81 -2.67 -4.13
N ASP A 36 -7.80 -3.57 -4.10
CA ASP A 36 -8.02 -4.56 -5.15
C ASP A 36 -8.21 -3.92 -6.53
N LYS A 37 -8.96 -2.81 -6.60
CA LYS A 37 -9.17 -2.07 -7.87
C LYS A 37 -7.89 -1.46 -8.39
N ILE A 38 -7.04 -0.94 -7.50
CA ILE A 38 -5.75 -0.35 -7.87
C ILE A 38 -4.80 -1.47 -8.34
N ALA A 39 -4.71 -2.57 -7.59
CA ALA A 39 -3.84 -3.68 -7.88
C ALA A 39 -4.19 -4.39 -9.20
N ALA A 40 -5.48 -4.48 -9.54
CA ALA A 40 -5.94 -5.08 -10.80
C ALA A 40 -5.41 -4.36 -12.06
N GLU A 41 -5.12 -3.07 -11.98
CA GLU A 41 -4.55 -2.29 -13.10
C GLU A 41 -3.04 -2.48 -13.26
N GLY A 42 -2.34 -2.86 -12.18
CA GLY A 42 -0.90 -3.06 -12.15
C GLY A 42 -0.08 -1.77 -12.25
N THR A 43 1.20 -1.91 -12.59
CA THR A 43 2.14 -0.78 -12.76
C THR A 43 2.21 -0.32 -14.23
N VAL A 44 2.71 0.90 -14.44
CA VAL A 44 2.88 1.49 -15.78
C VAL A 44 3.75 0.63 -16.70
N ASP A 45 4.79 -0.01 -16.14
CA ASP A 45 5.74 -0.84 -16.87
C ASP A 45 5.39 -2.35 -16.86
N GLY A 46 4.31 -2.74 -16.18
CA GLY A 46 3.91 -4.13 -15.99
C GLY A 46 4.82 -4.93 -15.06
N GLY A 47 5.76 -4.27 -14.37
CA GLY A 47 6.61 -4.87 -13.35
C GLY A 47 5.84 -5.22 -12.06
N PRO A 48 6.47 -6.01 -11.16
CA PRO A 48 5.89 -6.35 -9.87
C PRO A 48 5.92 -5.18 -8.87
N ASP A 49 6.68 -4.13 -9.15
CA ASP A 49 6.80 -2.90 -8.36
C ASP A 49 7.07 -1.72 -9.31
N GLY A 50 6.58 -0.54 -8.96
CA GLY A 50 6.68 0.65 -9.81
C GLY A 50 5.49 1.59 -9.66
N ALA A 51 5.48 2.63 -10.50
CA ALA A 51 4.39 3.60 -10.52
C ALA A 51 3.08 2.89 -10.90
N PRO A 52 1.97 3.13 -10.18
CA PRO A 52 0.69 2.50 -10.49
C PRO A 52 0.16 3.02 -11.84
N LYS A 53 -0.47 2.14 -12.61
CA LYS A 53 -1.06 2.50 -13.89
C LYS A 53 -2.29 3.40 -13.72
N LEU A 54 -3.06 3.16 -12.67
CA LEU A 54 -4.07 4.09 -12.18
C LEU A 54 -3.37 5.15 -11.30
N ASP A 55 -3.56 6.44 -11.59
CA ASP A 55 -3.01 7.50 -10.75
C ASP A 55 -3.69 7.51 -9.38
N VAL A 56 -2.89 7.36 -8.31
CA VAL A 56 -3.36 7.24 -6.92
C VAL A 56 -2.70 8.31 -6.07
N ASN A 57 -3.52 9.20 -5.51
CA ASN A 57 -3.07 10.29 -4.65
C ASN A 57 -3.87 10.31 -3.33
N VAL A 58 -3.15 10.32 -2.21
CA VAL A 58 -3.75 10.57 -0.89
C VAL A 58 -4.08 12.07 -0.81
N LYS A 59 -5.37 12.41 -0.79
CA LYS A 59 -5.82 13.81 -0.75
C LYS A 59 -5.75 14.42 0.66
N SER A 60 -6.15 13.64 1.66
CA SER A 60 -6.14 14.04 3.05
C SER A 60 -6.14 12.80 3.94
N ILE A 61 -5.60 12.94 5.15
CA ILE A 61 -5.69 11.93 6.21
C ILE A 61 -6.42 12.59 7.37
N ALA A 62 -7.50 11.97 7.83
CA ALA A 62 -8.27 12.42 8.98
C ALA A 62 -8.02 11.48 10.15
N LEU A 63 -7.92 12.07 11.34
CA LEU A 63 -8.05 11.36 12.60
C LEU A 63 -9.47 11.62 13.11
N ASP A 64 -10.13 10.58 13.59
CA ASP A 64 -11.43 10.71 14.27
C ASP A 64 -11.31 11.52 15.58
#